data_AF-A0A367LYD4-F1
#
_entry.id   AF-A0A367LYD4-F1
#
_cell.length_a   1.000
_cell.length_b   1.000
_cell.length_c   1.000
_cell.angle_alpha   90.00
_cell.angle_beta   90.00
_cell.angle_gamma   90.00
#
_symmetry.space_group_name_H-M   'P 1'
#
loop_
_entity.id
_entity.type
_entity.pdbx_description
1 polymer ?
#
loop_
_entity_poly.entity_id
_entity_poly.type
_entity_poly.pdbx_seq_one_letter_code
_entity_poly.pdbx_strand_id
1 'polypeptide(L)'
;IRVAAELFGFPREDTGQLLPWGRDLAAGLDLAASHGDAGQINRSAAAFSDYLQRQARGWSDGSSRPPSGAAPSILDGAAMLEAGLGLEDLVAAYAMVFMAAFETTISMVGNATLALLTHPDQLDLLRRCPELAANAVEELLRFDGAV
;
A
#
# COMPACT_ATOMS: atom_id res chain seq x y z
N ILE A 1 -3.85 5.47 1.78
CA ILE A 1 -2.83 5.78 0.76
C ILE A 1 -1.71 6.74 1.22
N ARG A 2 -2.00 7.83 1.95
CA ARG A 2 -0.94 8.76 2.39
C ARG A 2 0.14 8.10 3.26
N VAL A 3 -0.27 7.22 4.18
CA VAL A 3 0.65 6.42 5.01
C VAL A 3 1.49 5.47 4.17
N ALA A 4 0.90 4.81 3.17
CA ALA A 4 1.65 3.95 2.25
C ALA A 4 2.67 4.77 1.46
N ALA A 5 2.27 5.89 0.84
CA ALA A 5 3.21 6.75 0.11
C ALA A 5 4.37 7.24 1.00
N GLU A 6 4.09 7.57 2.26
CA GLU A 6 5.13 7.95 3.23
C GLU A 6 6.06 6.77 3.57
N LEU A 7 5.52 5.57 3.78
CA LEU A 7 6.29 4.34 4.02
C LEU A 7 7.22 4.00 2.84
N PHE A 8 6.77 4.23 1.62
CA PHE A 8 7.55 4.02 0.39
C PHE A 8 8.41 5.22 -0.02
N GLY A 9 8.39 6.32 0.75
CA GLY A 9 9.19 7.51 0.46
C GLY A 9 8.76 8.26 -0.81
N PHE A 10 7.53 8.04 -1.27
CA PHE A 10 6.97 8.72 -2.41
C PHE A 10 6.60 10.17 -2.07
N PRO A 11 6.80 11.13 -2.99
CA PRO A 11 6.37 12.51 -2.80
C PRO A 11 4.88 12.59 -2.45
N ARG A 12 4.52 13.46 -1.51
CA ARG A 12 3.14 13.58 -1.03
C ARG A 12 2.19 14.05 -2.13
N GLU A 13 2.70 14.86 -3.05
CA GLU A 13 1.97 15.39 -4.19
C GLU A 13 1.49 14.27 -5.13
N ASP A 14 2.22 13.15 -5.19
CA ASP A 14 1.93 12.01 -6.06
C ASP A 14 0.83 11.08 -5.50
N THR A 15 0.35 11.29 -4.27
CA THR A 15 -0.71 10.45 -3.69
C THR A 15 -2.01 10.45 -4.49
N GLY A 16 -2.29 11.53 -5.24
CA GLY A 16 -3.47 11.64 -6.10
C GLY A 16 -3.46 10.68 -7.29
N GLN A 17 -2.30 10.43 -7.90
CA GLN A 17 -2.13 9.51 -9.03
C GLN A 17 -1.93 8.05 -8.59
N LEU A 18 -1.34 7.82 -7.41
CA LEU A 18 -1.14 6.47 -6.88
C LEU A 18 -2.45 5.74 -6.57
N LEU A 19 -3.51 6.47 -6.19
CA LEU A 19 -4.80 5.89 -5.83
C LEU A 19 -5.53 5.20 -6.99
N PRO A 20 -5.74 5.86 -8.16
CA PRO A 20 -6.38 5.20 -9.30
C PRO A 20 -5.54 4.03 -9.82
N TRP A 21 -4.21 4.16 -9.91
CA TRP A 21 -3.35 3.05 -10.34
C TRP A 21 -3.44 1.85 -9.40
N GLY A 22 -3.35 2.06 -8.07
CA GLY A 22 -3.46 0.98 -7.09
C GLY A 22 -4.80 0.25 -7.15
N ARG A 23 -5.91 0.96 -7.42
CA ARG A 23 -7.23 0.36 -7.59
C ARG A 23 -7.33 -0.50 -8.85
N ASP A 24 -6.85 0.03 -9.98
CA ASP A 24 -6.86 -0.72 -11.24
C ASP A 24 -5.98 -1.97 -11.12
N LEU A 25 -4.82 -1.86 -10.45
CA LEU A 25 -3.94 -2.99 -10.23
C LEU A 25 -4.53 -4.05 -9.29
N ALA A 26 -5.21 -3.64 -8.21
CA ALA A 26 -5.90 -4.58 -7.31
C ALA A 26 -6.99 -5.35 -8.05
N ALA A 27 -7.75 -4.65 -8.91
CA ALA A 27 -8.75 -5.30 -9.78
C ALA A 27 -8.12 -6.32 -10.76
N GLY A 28 -6.84 -6.19 -11.10
CA GLY A 28 -6.11 -7.17 -11.91
C GLY A 28 -5.60 -8.40 -11.13
N LEU A 29 -5.51 -8.31 -9.80
CA LEU A 29 -5.09 -9.41 -8.91
C LEU A 29 -6.27 -10.28 -8.47
N ASP A 30 -7.48 -9.71 -8.45
CA ASP A 30 -8.70 -10.44 -8.12
C ASP A 30 -9.04 -11.48 -9.22
N LEU A 31 -8.61 -12.72 -8.99
CA LEU A 31 -8.87 -13.87 -9.87
C LEU A 31 -10.36 -14.21 -9.97
N ALA A 32 -11.20 -13.75 -9.03
CA ALA A 32 -12.65 -13.95 -9.04
C ALA A 32 -13.38 -12.80 -9.77
N ALA A 33 -12.82 -11.59 -9.80
CA ALA A 33 -13.36 -10.47 -10.57
C ALA A 33 -12.97 -10.56 -12.06
N SER A 34 -13.73 -11.34 -12.83
CA SER A 34 -13.56 -11.46 -14.28
C SER A 34 -13.91 -10.20 -15.11
N HIS A 35 -13.80 -8.97 -14.57
CA HIS A 35 -14.48 -7.79 -15.15
C HIS A 35 -13.68 -6.47 -15.20
N GLY A 36 -12.37 -6.48 -14.98
CA GLY A 36 -11.55 -5.28 -15.21
C GLY A 36 -11.36 -5.00 -16.71
N ASP A 37 -11.38 -3.73 -17.14
CA ASP A 37 -10.86 -3.35 -18.46
C ASP A 37 -9.35 -3.66 -18.48
N ALA A 38 -8.98 -4.80 -19.08
CA ALA A 38 -7.59 -5.23 -19.18
C ALA A 38 -6.69 -4.17 -19.83
N GLY A 39 -7.23 -3.36 -20.74
CA GLY A 39 -6.53 -2.22 -21.31
C GLY A 39 -6.24 -1.13 -20.27
N GLN A 40 -7.19 -0.83 -19.40
CA GLN A 40 -7.01 0.12 -18.29
C GLN A 40 -6.01 -0.40 -17.26
N ILE A 41 -6.14 -1.66 -16.85
CA ILE A 41 -5.21 -2.30 -15.90
C ILE A 41 -3.77 -2.23 -16.45
N ASN A 42 -3.58 -2.59 -17.73
CA ASN A 42 -2.25 -2.56 -18.35
C ASN A 42 -1.70 -1.13 -18.48
N ARG A 43 -2.55 -0.13 -18.77
CA ARG A 43 -2.14 1.30 -18.77
C ARG A 43 -1.69 1.76 -17.38
N SER A 44 -2.44 1.42 -16.34
CA SER A 44 -2.11 1.76 -14.95
C SER A 44 -0.85 1.03 -14.47
N ALA A 45 -0.66 -0.24 -14.86
CA ALA A 45 0.56 -0.98 -14.60
C ALA A 45 1.79 -0.32 -15.25
N ALA A 46 1.71 0.02 -16.54
CA ALA A 46 2.79 0.70 -17.24
C ALA A 46 3.12 2.07 -16.61
N ALA A 47 2.09 2.87 -16.29
CA ALA A 47 2.29 4.18 -15.67
C ALA A 47 2.92 4.07 -14.27
N PHE A 48 2.53 3.07 -13.49
CA PHE A 48 3.10 2.80 -12.17
C PHE A 48 4.56 2.31 -12.27
N SER A 49 4.87 1.40 -13.20
CA SER A 49 6.25 0.97 -13.47
C SER A 49 7.14 2.14 -13.89
N ASP A 50 6.67 3.00 -14.80
CA ASP A 50 7.39 4.20 -15.22
C ASP A 50 7.62 5.16 -14.05
N TYR A 51 6.64 5.30 -13.16
CA TYR A 51 6.76 6.10 -11.95
C TYR A 51 7.85 5.56 -11.02
N LEU A 52 7.84 4.26 -10.72
CA LEU A 52 8.85 3.62 -9.88
C LEU A 52 10.25 3.74 -10.47
N GLN A 53 10.39 3.58 -11.79
CA GLN A 53 11.67 3.80 -12.47
C GLN A 53 12.17 5.23 -12.31
N ARG A 54 11.29 6.24 -12.40
CA ARG A 54 11.68 7.65 -12.17
C ARG A 54 12.16 7.87 -10.73
N GLN A 55 11.43 7.34 -9.74
CA GLN A 55 11.82 7.44 -8.33
C GLN A 55 13.18 6.76 -8.10
N ALA A 56 13.34 5.54 -8.59
CA ALA A 56 14.56 4.77 -8.41
C ALA A 56 15.79 5.42 -9.09
N ARG A 57 15.61 6.04 -10.26
CA ARG A 57 16.66 6.88 -10.89
C ARG A 57 17.02 8.07 -10.02
N GLY A 58 15.99 8.76 -9.50
CA GLY A 58 16.19 9.90 -8.62
C GLY A 58 16.93 9.54 -7.33
N TRP A 59 16.74 8.32 -6.82
CA TRP A 59 17.51 7.82 -5.67
C TRP A 59 18.95 7.49 -6.05
N SER A 60 19.15 6.88 -7.23
CA SER A 60 20.47 6.50 -7.72
C SER A 60 21.36 7.70 -8.08
N ASP A 61 20.79 8.80 -8.58
CA ASP A 61 21.52 10.01 -8.97
C ASP A 61 21.57 11.08 -7.85
N GLY A 62 20.88 10.83 -6.73
CA GLY A 62 20.84 11.72 -5.57
C GLY A 62 19.93 12.95 -5.73
N SER A 63 19.16 13.06 -6.82
CA SER A 63 18.17 14.13 -7.00
C SER A 63 16.95 14.00 -6.08
N SER A 64 16.73 12.81 -5.54
CA SER A 64 15.71 12.53 -4.52
C SER A 64 16.24 11.56 -3.47
N ARG A 65 15.61 11.56 -2.30
CA ARG A 65 16.01 10.70 -1.19
C ARG A 65 15.23 9.38 -1.25
N PRO A 66 15.89 8.22 -1.16
CA PRO A 66 15.17 6.95 -0.98
C PRO A 66 14.36 7.00 0.31
N PRO A 67 13.28 6.21 0.45
CA PRO A 67 12.59 6.06 1.72
C PRO A 67 13.59 5.77 2.83
N SER A 68 13.61 6.65 3.84
CA SER A 68 14.40 6.43 5.05
C SER A 68 13.47 6.50 6.24
N GLY A 69 13.18 5.35 6.85
CA GLY A 69 12.43 5.27 8.09
C GLY A 69 11.43 4.10 8.15
N ALA A 70 11.55 3.31 9.22
CA ALA A 70 10.58 2.35 9.77
C ALA A 70 10.09 1.17 8.91
N ALA A 71 10.26 1.18 7.59
CA ALA A 71 9.99 0.00 6.79
C ALA A 71 11.06 -1.09 7.06
N PRO A 72 10.68 -2.39 7.14
CA PRO A 72 11.67 -3.46 7.23
C PRO A 72 12.67 -3.35 6.07
N SER A 73 13.91 -3.82 6.27
CA SER A 73 15.07 -3.62 5.38
C SER A 73 14.82 -3.95 3.90
N ILE A 74 13.76 -4.70 3.57
CA ILE A 74 13.28 -5.00 2.22
C ILE A 74 12.87 -3.73 1.44
N LEU A 75 12.53 -2.63 2.11
CA LEU A 75 12.19 -1.36 1.46
C LEU A 75 13.26 -0.28 1.63
N ASP A 76 14.41 -0.60 2.21
CA ASP A 76 15.53 0.33 2.23
C ASP A 76 16.21 0.33 0.85
N GLY A 77 15.80 1.27 0.00
CA GLY A 77 16.32 1.38 -1.35
C GLY A 77 17.83 1.62 -1.40
N ALA A 78 18.40 2.28 -0.40
CA ALA A 78 19.85 2.48 -0.32
C ALA A 78 20.57 1.18 0.01
N ALA A 79 20.09 0.44 1.01
CA ALA A 79 20.66 -0.87 1.35
C ALA A 79 20.54 -1.88 0.20
N MET A 80 19.45 -1.85 -0.58
CA MET A 80 19.28 -2.72 -1.74
C MET A 80 20.27 -2.40 -2.87
N LEU A 81 20.47 -1.11 -3.16
CA LEU A 81 21.47 -0.66 -4.13
C LEU A 81 22.89 -1.01 -3.67
N GLU A 82 23.21 -0.82 -2.39
CA GLU A 82 24.48 -1.24 -1.79
C GLU A 82 24.69 -2.77 -1.86
N ALA A 83 23.62 -3.55 -1.73
CA ALA A 83 23.64 -5.00 -1.90
C ALA A 83 23.77 -5.46 -3.37
N GLY A 84 23.85 -4.52 -4.33
CA GLY A 84 24.06 -4.80 -5.74
C GLY A 84 22.79 -5.17 -6.50
N LEU A 85 21.60 -4.91 -5.96
CA LEU A 85 20.35 -5.08 -6.70
C LEU A 85 20.26 -4.07 -7.84
N GLY A 86 19.87 -4.56 -9.02
CA GLY A 86 19.64 -3.71 -10.17
C GLY A 86 18.44 -2.80 -9.96
N LEU A 87 18.39 -1.72 -10.74
CA LEU A 87 17.26 -0.79 -10.75
C LEU A 87 15.93 -1.51 -11.02
N GLU A 88 15.95 -2.51 -11.91
CA GLU A 88 14.78 -3.31 -12.28
C GLU A 88 14.28 -4.17 -11.12
N ASP A 89 15.19 -4.81 -10.38
CA ASP A 89 14.84 -5.61 -9.20
C ASP A 89 14.25 -4.76 -8.08
N LEU A 90 14.82 -3.56 -7.88
CA LEU A 90 14.31 -2.58 -6.92
C LEU A 90 12.89 -2.15 -7.28
N VAL A 91 12.65 -1.82 -8.55
CA VAL A 91 11.31 -1.44 -9.05
C VAL A 91 10.31 -2.59 -8.88
N ALA A 92 10.70 -3.82 -9.20
CA ALA A 92 9.85 -4.99 -9.05
C ALA A 92 9.49 -5.26 -7.58
N ALA A 93 10.47 -5.18 -6.67
CA ALA A 93 10.25 -5.35 -5.24
C ALA A 93 9.30 -4.28 -4.68
N TYR A 94 9.51 -3.02 -5.04
CA TYR A 94 8.63 -1.92 -4.61
C TYR A 94 7.21 -2.07 -5.15
N ALA A 95 7.07 -2.45 -6.41
CA ALA A 95 5.76 -2.69 -7.01
C ALA A 95 5.01 -3.79 -6.25
N MET A 96 5.68 -4.90 -5.96
CA MET A 96 5.11 -6.04 -5.24
C MET A 96 4.65 -5.64 -3.83
N VAL A 97 5.50 -4.98 -3.04
CA VAL A 97 5.16 -4.62 -1.66
C VAL A 97 4.09 -3.52 -1.63
N PHE A 98 4.14 -2.56 -2.55
CA PHE A 98 3.09 -1.55 -2.67
C PHE A 98 1.73 -2.18 -2.93
N MET A 99 1.65 -3.10 -3.89
CA MET A 99 0.41 -3.79 -4.21
C MET A 99 -0.13 -4.62 -3.04
N ALA A 100 0.73 -5.43 -2.43
CA ALA A 100 0.36 -6.24 -1.27
C ALA A 100 -0.16 -5.39 -0.10
N ALA A 101 0.50 -4.26 0.19
CA ALA A 101 0.11 -3.37 1.27
C ALA A 101 -1.14 -2.52 0.94
N PHE A 102 -1.30 -2.13 -0.32
CA PHE A 102 -2.37 -1.23 -0.75
C PHE A 102 -3.73 -1.89 -0.62
N GLU A 103 -3.91 -3.08 -1.20
CA GLU A 103 -5.19 -3.78 -1.23
C GLU A 103 -5.60 -4.23 0.18
N THR A 104 -4.69 -4.88 0.91
CA THR A 104 -4.96 -5.41 2.25
C THR A 104 -5.31 -4.31 3.25
N THR A 105 -4.59 -3.19 3.26
CA THR A 105 -4.86 -2.11 4.21
C THR A 105 -6.18 -1.40 3.91
N ILE A 106 -6.51 -1.21 2.62
CA ILE A 106 -7.79 -0.59 2.22
C ILE A 106 -8.95 -1.52 2.58
N SER A 107 -8.83 -2.81 2.27
CA SER A 107 -9.83 -3.83 2.61
C SER A 107 -10.05 -3.91 4.12
N MET A 108 -8.96 -4.00 4.90
CA MET A 108 -9.02 -4.06 6.37
C MET A 108 -9.74 -2.86 6.99
N VAL A 109 -9.46 -1.63 6.51
CA VAL A 109 -10.15 -0.43 7.02
C VAL A 109 -11.63 -0.46 6.64
N GLY A 110 -11.96 -0.92 5.44
CA GLY A 110 -13.34 -1.11 4.99
C GLY A 110 -14.11 -2.09 5.87
N ASN A 111 -13.56 -3.30 6.06
CA ASN A 111 -14.14 -4.36 6.89
C ASN A 111 -14.28 -3.92 8.35
N ALA A 112 -13.25 -3.30 8.92
CA ALA A 112 -13.31 -2.79 10.28
C ALA A 112 -14.40 -1.73 10.46
N THR A 113 -14.55 -0.82 9.48
CA THR A 113 -15.60 0.19 9.50
C THR A 113 -16.98 -0.46 9.42
N LEU A 114 -17.17 -1.42 8.53
CA LEU A 114 -18.42 -2.17 8.40
C LEU A 114 -18.76 -2.94 9.68
N ALA A 115 -17.79 -3.63 10.27
CA ALA A 115 -17.97 -4.39 11.51
C ALA A 115 -18.42 -3.49 12.66
N LEU A 116 -17.79 -2.32 12.83
CA LEU A 116 -18.16 -1.35 13.87
C LEU A 116 -19.54 -0.72 13.63
N LEU A 117 -19.92 -0.47 12.37
CA LEU A 117 -21.23 0.09 12.04
C LEU A 117 -22.36 -0.94 12.17
N THR A 118 -22.06 -2.23 12.02
CA THR A 118 -23.03 -3.33 12.19
C THR A 118 -23.12 -3.83 13.64
N HIS A 119 -22.15 -3.48 14.50
CA HIS A 119 -22.12 -3.77 15.94
C HIS A 119 -22.02 -2.46 16.76
N PRO A 120 -23.09 -1.64 16.80
CA PRO A 120 -23.05 -0.30 17.40
C PRO A 120 -22.75 -0.30 18.90
N ASP A 121 -23.06 -1.38 19.61
CA ASP A 121 -22.71 -1.58 21.02
C ASP A 121 -21.19 -1.63 21.23
N GLN A 122 -20.46 -2.31 20.33
CA GLN A 122 -19.00 -2.38 20.35
C GLN A 122 -18.37 -1.03 19.97
N LEU A 123 -18.93 -0.35 18.96
CA LEU A 123 -18.50 1.00 18.59
C LEU A 123 -18.68 1.98 19.75
N ASP A 124 -19.81 1.92 20.45
CA ASP A 124 -20.07 2.76 21.61
C ASP A 124 -19.19 2.41 22.82
N LEU A 125 -18.86 1.13 23.02
CA LEU A 125 -17.88 0.71 24.01
C LEU A 125 -16.51 1.31 23.71
N LEU A 126 -16.01 1.20 22.47
CA LEU A 126 -14.72 1.74 22.07
C LEU A 126 -14.67 3.27 22.19
N ARG A 127 -15.78 3.97 21.91
CA ARG A 127 -15.89 5.43 22.11
C ARG A 127 -15.81 5.83 23.59
N ARG A 128 -16.40 5.05 24.49
CA ARG A 128 -16.38 5.31 25.94
C ARG A 128 -15.06 4.88 26.60
N CYS A 129 -14.40 3.88 26.04
CA CYS A 129 -13.17 3.28 26.56
C CYS A 129 -12.08 3.22 25.47
N PRO A 130 -11.46 4.36 25.08
CA PRO A 130 -10.45 4.41 24.02
C PRO A 130 -9.20 3.55 24.31
N GLU A 131 -8.92 3.23 25.56
CA GLU A 131 -7.86 2.31 25.98
C GLU A 131 -8.03 0.88 25.41
N LEU A 132 -9.24 0.52 24.96
CA LEU A 132 -9.51 -0.76 24.30
C LEU A 132 -9.08 -0.79 22.83
N ALA A 133 -8.57 0.32 22.26
CA ALA A 133 -8.23 0.41 20.85
C ALA A 133 -7.29 -0.70 20.36
N ALA A 134 -6.28 -1.05 21.14
CA ALA A 134 -5.35 -2.14 20.78
C ALA A 134 -6.08 -3.48 20.66
N ASN A 135 -6.93 -3.82 21.65
CA ASN A 135 -7.71 -5.05 21.63
C ASN A 135 -8.77 -5.04 20.52
N ALA A 136 -9.37 -3.89 20.25
CA ALA A 136 -10.34 -3.75 19.16
C ALA A 136 -9.68 -4.02 17.80
N VAL A 137 -8.45 -3.55 17.57
CA VAL A 137 -7.71 -3.87 16.34
C VAL A 137 -7.50 -5.38 16.18
N GLU A 138 -7.05 -6.07 17.22
CA GLU A 138 -6.87 -7.53 17.18
C GLU A 138 -8.19 -8.26 16.91
N GLU A 139 -9.29 -7.81 17.52
CA GLU A 139 -10.59 -8.42 17.31
C GLU A 139 -11.14 -8.16 15.90
N LEU A 140 -10.93 -6.97 15.34
CA LEU A 140 -11.31 -6.65 13.96
C LEU A 140 -10.50 -7.50 12.96
N LEU A 141 -9.20 -7.71 13.23
CA LEU A 141 -8.35 -8.59 12.41
C LEU A 141 -8.83 -10.04 12.47
N ARG A 142 -9.26 -10.51 13.66
CA ARG A 142 -9.81 -11.85 13.85
C ARG A 142 -11.18 -12.04 13.22
N PHE A 143 -12.03 -11.01 13.27
CA PHE A 143 -13.43 -11.07 12.86
C PHE A 143 -13.59 -11.03 11.33
N ASP A 144 -12.95 -10.05 10.68
CA ASP A 144 -13.05 -9.84 9.24
C ASP A 144 -11.79 -9.13 8.70
N GLY A 145 -10.65 -9.80 8.88
CA GLY A 145 -9.36 -9.32 8.39
C GLY A 145 -9.31 -9.22 6.86
N ALA A 146 -8.30 -8.51 6.33
CA ALA A 146 -8.08 -8.48 4.89
C ALA A 146 -7.59 -9.84 4.37
N VAL A 147 -8.31 -10.40 3.40
CA VAL A 147 -7.90 -11.56 2.59
C VAL A 147 -8.06 -11.20 1.12
#